data_AF-A0A2P5AV94-F1
#
_entry.id   AF-A0A2P5AV94-F1
#
_cell.length_a   1.000
_cell.length_b   1.000
_cell.length_c   1.000
_cell.angle_alpha   90.00
_cell.angle_beta   90.00
_cell.angle_gamma   90.00
#
_symmetry.space_group_name_H-M   'P 1'
#
loop_
_entity.id
_entity.type
_entity.pdbx_description
1 polymer ?
#
loop_
_entity_poly.entity_id
_entity_poly.type
_entity_poly.pdbx_seq_one_letter_code
_entity_poly.pdbx_strand_id
1 'polypeptide(L)'
;MKATFRGRYDTDKNGGAAATFAVRAGDAKLKASVTEATFVGGPGLNGLALALEKPGFFIIDYNVPKKDFRFQFMNTVRVAEKPLNLTYIHSRNDNRTILDGSLVFDSANKVSANYLLGTGNCKLKYTYVHGGLTTFEPSYDLAKNAWDFSVSRKVYGDDVFKASYQTTSKVLGLEWSRNSKINGSFKISASCNLASEVKVPKLTAESSWDFEM
;
A
#
# COMPACT_ATOMS: atom_id res chain seq x y z
N MET A 1 0.35 -26.81 -0.50
CA MET A 1 1.07 -25.53 -0.31
C MET A 1 0.29 -24.42 -1.01
N LYS A 2 0.19 -23.20 -0.47
CA LYS A 2 -0.55 -22.10 -1.13
C LYS A 2 0.39 -21.08 -1.74
N ALA A 3 0.17 -20.74 -2.99
CA ALA A 3 0.94 -19.73 -3.73
C ALA A 3 0.05 -18.59 -4.23
N THR A 4 0.63 -17.40 -4.34
CA THR A 4 -0.03 -16.22 -4.92
C THR A 4 0.83 -15.67 -6.04
N PHE A 5 0.22 -15.41 -7.20
CA PHE A 5 0.82 -14.62 -8.26
C PHE A 5 0.13 -13.26 -8.34
N ARG A 6 0.90 -12.19 -8.53
CA ARG A 6 0.40 -10.83 -8.70
C ARG A 6 1.11 -10.16 -9.86
N GLY A 7 0.34 -9.67 -10.82
CA GLY A 7 0.83 -8.82 -11.90
C GLY A 7 0.38 -7.38 -11.71
N ARG A 8 1.26 -6.42 -12.01
CA ARG A 8 0.96 -4.98 -11.99
C ARG A 8 1.54 -4.32 -13.23
N TYR A 9 0.80 -3.35 -13.77
CA TYR A 9 1.22 -2.50 -14.87
C TYR A 9 0.91 -1.04 -14.55
N ASP A 10 1.83 -0.14 -14.89
CA ASP A 10 1.75 1.31 -14.61
C ASP A 10 2.21 2.09 -15.86
N THR A 11 1.44 3.09 -16.29
CA THR A 11 1.69 3.85 -17.53
C THR A 11 2.55 5.11 -17.35
N ASP A 12 3.10 5.33 -16.17
CA ASP A 12 3.93 6.51 -15.88
C ASP A 12 5.25 6.50 -16.67
N LYS A 13 5.95 7.64 -16.76
CA LYS A 13 7.25 7.76 -17.47
C LYS A 13 8.35 6.84 -16.88
N ASN A 14 8.21 6.47 -15.62
CA ASN A 14 9.01 5.45 -14.92
C ASN A 14 8.17 4.21 -14.55
N GLY A 15 6.96 4.12 -15.12
CA GLY A 15 6.03 3.01 -14.94
C GLY A 15 6.42 1.83 -15.83
N GLY A 16 6.08 0.63 -15.38
CA GLY A 16 6.48 -0.59 -16.05
C GLY A 16 5.70 -1.80 -15.54
N ALA A 17 5.96 -2.95 -16.14
CA ALA A 17 5.39 -4.21 -15.68
C ALA A 17 6.14 -4.73 -14.45
N ALA A 18 5.41 -5.25 -13.47
CA ALA A 18 5.95 -5.95 -12.32
C ALA A 18 5.18 -7.24 -12.05
N ALA A 19 5.91 -8.28 -11.63
CA ALA A 19 5.34 -9.55 -11.24
C ALA A 19 5.85 -9.91 -9.85
N THR A 20 4.97 -10.42 -8.99
CA THR A 20 5.31 -10.93 -7.67
C THR A 20 4.78 -12.35 -7.54
N PHE A 21 5.68 -13.25 -7.18
CA PHE A 21 5.35 -14.62 -6.80
C PHE A 21 5.57 -14.79 -5.31
N ALA A 22 4.67 -15.52 -4.65
CA ALA A 22 4.80 -15.74 -3.22
C ALA A 22 4.27 -17.10 -2.79
N VAL A 23 4.96 -17.71 -1.83
CA VAL A 23 4.68 -19.07 -1.34
C VAL A 23 4.58 -19.05 0.17
N ARG A 24 3.57 -19.73 0.72
CA ARG A 24 3.46 -19.94 2.17
C ARG A 24 4.33 -21.11 2.63
N ALA A 25 5.12 -20.87 3.67
CA ALA A 25 5.92 -21.86 4.39
C ALA A 25 5.61 -21.74 5.89
N GLY A 26 4.69 -22.59 6.38
CA GLY A 26 4.20 -22.50 7.75
C GLY A 26 3.42 -21.20 8.01
N ASP A 27 3.84 -20.44 9.03
CA ASP A 27 3.31 -19.12 9.39
C ASP A 27 3.97 -17.97 8.63
N ALA A 28 5.00 -18.25 7.82
CA ALA A 28 5.70 -17.29 7.00
C ALA A 28 5.34 -17.38 5.51
N LYS A 29 5.62 -16.31 4.77
CA LYS A 29 5.45 -16.17 3.32
C LYS A 29 6.77 -15.67 2.73
N LEU A 30 7.29 -16.42 1.78
CA LEU A 30 8.42 -16.01 0.94
C LEU A 30 7.87 -15.32 -0.30
N LYS A 31 8.44 -14.19 -0.67
CA LYS A 31 8.05 -13.42 -1.87
C LYS A 31 9.28 -13.13 -2.71
N ALA A 32 9.11 -13.21 -4.02
CA ALA A 32 10.04 -12.68 -4.99
C ALA A 32 9.27 -11.79 -5.95
N SER A 33 9.80 -10.61 -6.24
CA SER A 33 9.22 -9.69 -7.22
C SER A 33 10.26 -9.25 -8.23
N VAL A 34 9.83 -9.15 -9.49
CA VAL A 34 10.63 -8.69 -10.62
C VAL A 34 9.90 -7.54 -11.30
N THR A 35 10.67 -6.69 -11.99
CA THR A 35 10.11 -5.67 -12.89
C THR A 35 10.62 -5.91 -14.30
N GLU A 36 10.10 -5.17 -15.27
CA GLU A 36 10.61 -5.21 -16.66
C GLU A 36 12.14 -4.99 -16.74
N ALA A 37 12.71 -4.20 -15.82
CA ALA A 37 14.16 -3.95 -15.75
C ALA A 37 14.99 -5.23 -15.52
N THR A 38 14.37 -6.31 -15.03
CA THR A 38 15.00 -7.64 -14.87
C THR A 38 15.33 -8.28 -16.22
N PHE A 39 14.67 -7.86 -17.30
CA PHE A 39 14.79 -8.45 -18.63
C PHE A 39 15.38 -7.49 -19.69
N VAL A 40 15.53 -6.20 -19.36
CA VAL A 40 16.14 -5.21 -20.26
C VAL A 40 17.61 -5.56 -20.48
N GLY A 41 17.97 -5.90 -21.72
CA GLY A 41 19.35 -6.30 -22.08
C GLY A 41 19.71 -7.74 -21.72
N GLY A 42 18.73 -8.57 -21.32
CA GLY A 42 18.91 -9.96 -20.91
C GLY A 42 18.56 -10.19 -19.43
N PRO A 43 18.52 -11.45 -18.95
CA PRO A 43 18.24 -11.75 -17.55
C PRO A 43 19.28 -11.12 -16.62
N GLY A 44 18.84 -10.27 -15.71
CA GLY A 44 19.68 -9.60 -14.72
C GLY A 44 19.03 -9.54 -13.34
N LEU A 45 19.73 -8.93 -12.38
CA LEU A 45 19.21 -8.72 -11.02
C LEU A 45 18.55 -7.34 -10.84
N ASN A 46 18.58 -6.51 -11.89
CA ASN A 46 17.92 -5.21 -11.91
C ASN A 46 16.40 -5.41 -11.71
N GLY A 47 15.78 -4.66 -10.81
CA GLY A 47 14.36 -4.80 -10.51
C GLY A 47 13.95 -6.01 -9.65
N LEU A 48 14.89 -6.87 -9.22
CA LEU A 48 14.60 -7.99 -8.31
C LEU A 48 14.48 -7.51 -6.86
N ALA A 49 13.46 -7.99 -6.15
CA ALA A 49 13.36 -7.88 -4.70
C ALA A 49 12.88 -9.20 -4.08
N LEU A 50 13.36 -9.47 -2.86
CA LEU A 50 13.04 -10.66 -2.10
C LEU A 50 12.47 -10.25 -0.75
N ALA A 51 11.42 -10.93 -0.28
CA ALA A 51 10.88 -10.65 1.04
C ALA A 51 10.52 -11.91 1.82
N LEU A 52 10.73 -11.84 3.13
CA LEU A 52 10.24 -12.78 4.13
C LEU A 52 9.21 -12.06 4.99
N GLU A 53 8.01 -12.61 5.07
CA GLU A 53 6.89 -12.00 5.78
C GLU A 53 6.24 -13.01 6.73
N LYS A 54 6.04 -12.60 7.97
CA LYS A 54 5.10 -13.26 8.89
C LYS A 54 3.92 -12.31 9.11
N PRO A 55 2.74 -12.59 8.52
CA PRO A 55 1.59 -11.67 8.55
C PRO A 55 1.24 -11.23 9.97
N GLY A 56 1.15 -9.92 10.19
CA GLY A 56 0.85 -9.33 11.50
C GLY A 56 2.03 -9.20 12.46
N PHE A 57 3.21 -9.72 12.11
CA PHE A 57 4.42 -9.64 12.96
C PHE A 57 5.55 -8.87 12.30
N PHE A 58 6.02 -9.31 11.13
CA PHE A 58 7.13 -8.64 10.46
C PHE A 58 7.17 -8.84 8.95
N ILE A 59 7.86 -7.93 8.27
CA ILE A 59 8.29 -8.05 6.88
C ILE A 59 9.76 -7.65 6.81
N ILE A 60 10.59 -8.48 6.20
CA ILE A 60 11.98 -8.19 5.87
C ILE A 60 12.07 -8.23 4.35
N ASP A 61 12.32 -7.07 3.74
CA ASP A 61 12.42 -6.90 2.28
C ASP A 61 13.85 -6.53 1.92
N TYR A 62 14.37 -7.14 0.86
CA TYR A 62 15.69 -6.86 0.31
C TYR A 62 15.55 -6.41 -1.14
N ASN A 63 15.91 -5.16 -1.39
CA ASN A 63 16.01 -4.61 -2.73
C ASN A 63 17.39 -4.94 -3.30
N VAL A 64 17.45 -5.89 -4.24
CA VAL A 64 18.72 -6.43 -4.74
C VAL A 64 19.56 -5.35 -5.44
N PRO A 65 19.02 -4.51 -6.35
CA PRO A 65 19.80 -3.46 -7.01
C PRO A 65 20.36 -2.42 -6.03
N LYS A 66 19.54 -1.96 -5.07
CA LYS A 66 19.95 -0.95 -4.10
C LYS A 66 20.78 -1.50 -2.95
N LYS A 67 20.88 -2.83 -2.84
CA LYS A 67 21.47 -3.55 -1.71
C LYS A 67 20.90 -3.08 -0.37
N ASP A 68 19.62 -2.74 -0.34
CA ASP A 68 18.96 -2.14 0.82
C ASP A 68 18.03 -3.14 1.49
N PHE A 69 18.08 -3.17 2.83
CA PHE A 69 17.16 -3.93 3.66
C PHE A 69 16.12 -2.99 4.25
N ARG A 70 14.85 -3.35 4.10
CA ARG A 70 13.74 -2.73 4.82
C ARG A 70 13.19 -3.72 5.84
N PHE A 71 13.23 -3.32 7.10
CA PHE A 71 12.62 -4.03 8.21
C PHE A 71 11.30 -3.36 8.56
N GLN A 72 10.25 -4.15 8.70
CA GLN A 72 8.95 -3.70 9.18
C GLN A 72 8.49 -4.62 10.31
N PHE A 73 8.21 -4.06 11.47
CA PHE A 73 7.69 -4.78 12.64
C PHE A 73 6.33 -4.23 13.02
N MET A 74 5.39 -5.13 13.28
CA MET A 74 4.01 -4.82 13.61
C MET A 74 3.68 -5.38 14.99
N ASN A 75 2.97 -4.60 15.80
CA ASN A 75 2.50 -5.03 17.10
C ASN A 75 1.13 -4.39 17.39
N THR A 76 0.28 -5.10 18.11
CA THR A 76 -1.01 -4.58 18.58
C THR A 76 -1.05 -4.67 20.08
N VAL A 77 -1.21 -3.53 20.74
CA VAL A 77 -1.43 -3.42 22.18
C VAL A 77 -2.85 -2.93 22.46
N ARG A 78 -3.34 -3.09 23.69
CA ARG A 78 -4.64 -2.57 24.10
C ARG A 78 -4.46 -1.32 24.95
N VAL A 79 -5.19 -0.25 24.61
CA VAL A 79 -5.27 0.99 25.38
C VAL A 79 -6.74 1.23 25.67
N ALA A 80 -7.12 1.26 26.95
CA ALA A 80 -8.53 1.31 27.37
C ALA A 80 -9.39 0.25 26.64
N GLU A 81 -8.89 -0.98 26.58
CA GLU A 81 -9.48 -2.14 25.86
C GLU A 81 -9.55 -2.03 24.33
N LYS A 82 -9.25 -0.86 23.77
CA LYS A 82 -9.23 -0.59 22.33
C LYS A 82 -7.89 -0.99 21.71
N PRO A 83 -7.88 -1.61 20.52
CA PRO A 83 -6.64 -2.02 19.89
C PRO A 83 -5.89 -0.81 19.30
N LEU A 84 -4.65 -0.65 19.74
CA LEU A 84 -3.66 0.26 19.18
C LEU A 84 -2.66 -0.56 18.36
N ASN A 85 -2.74 -0.42 17.04
CA ASN A 85 -1.80 -1.06 16.12
C ASN A 85 -0.61 -0.14 15.88
N LEU A 86 0.58 -0.67 16.05
CA LEU A 86 1.85 0.03 15.89
C LEU A 86 2.65 -0.66 14.79
N THR A 87 3.28 0.13 13.93
CA THR A 87 4.21 -0.36 12.92
C THR A 87 5.48 0.48 12.95
N TYR A 88 6.62 -0.21 13.06
CA TYR A 88 7.94 0.37 12.88
C TYR A 88 8.47 -0.05 11.51
N ILE A 89 9.01 0.88 10.73
CA ILE A 89 9.63 0.60 9.44
C ILE A 89 11.00 1.28 9.41
N HIS A 90 12.05 0.53 9.09
CA HIS A 90 13.40 1.07 8.92
C HIS A 90 14.04 0.54 7.63
N SER A 91 14.49 1.45 6.79
CA SER A 91 15.33 1.18 5.62
C SER A 91 16.78 1.50 5.96
N ARG A 92 17.68 0.53 5.77
CA ARG A 92 19.07 0.60 6.22
C ARG A 92 19.90 1.61 5.41
N ASN A 93 19.92 1.47 4.09
CA ASN A 93 20.72 2.34 3.21
C ASN A 93 20.07 3.71 3.02
N ASP A 94 18.73 3.75 2.91
CA ASP A 94 18.00 5.02 2.90
C ASP A 94 18.05 5.74 4.26
N ASN A 95 18.58 5.07 5.30
CA ASN A 95 18.67 5.53 6.69
C ASN A 95 17.39 6.23 7.16
N ARG A 96 16.25 5.58 6.89
CA ARG A 96 14.93 6.18 7.02
C ARG A 96 14.06 5.35 7.95
N THR A 97 13.53 6.00 8.98
CA THR A 97 12.66 5.36 9.98
C THR A 97 11.27 5.99 9.98
N ILE A 98 10.24 5.16 9.85
CA ILE A 98 8.83 5.54 9.86
C ILE A 98 8.15 4.83 11.02
N LEU A 99 7.31 5.56 11.76
CA LEU A 99 6.44 5.05 12.81
C LEU A 99 4.99 5.28 12.42
N ASP A 100 4.20 4.20 12.38
CA ASP A 100 2.75 4.26 12.22
C ASP A 100 2.05 3.82 13.49
N GLY A 101 0.98 4.54 13.83
CA GLY A 101 0.06 4.18 14.89
C GLY A 101 -1.37 4.24 14.37
N SER A 102 -2.22 3.30 14.80
CA SER A 102 -3.66 3.43 14.59
C SER A 102 -4.47 2.88 15.74
N LEU A 103 -5.34 3.72 16.28
CA LEU A 103 -6.26 3.42 17.36
C LEU A 103 -7.66 3.22 16.79
N VAL A 104 -8.25 2.05 17.04
CA VAL A 104 -9.62 1.73 16.61
C VAL A 104 -10.55 1.91 17.78
N PHE A 105 -11.42 2.92 17.73
CA PHE A 105 -12.35 3.22 18.82
C PHE A 105 -13.53 2.25 18.82
N ASP A 106 -14.08 1.99 17.63
CA ASP A 106 -15.19 1.08 17.39
C ASP A 106 -15.18 0.60 15.93
N SER A 107 -16.24 -0.08 15.50
CA SER A 107 -16.35 -0.62 14.12
C SER A 107 -16.43 0.45 13.03
N ALA A 108 -16.80 1.69 13.38
CA ALA A 108 -16.96 2.80 12.45
C ALA A 108 -15.81 3.81 12.54
N ASN A 109 -15.17 3.98 13.70
CA ASN A 109 -14.26 5.09 13.98
C ASN A 109 -12.84 4.62 14.26
N LYS A 110 -11.87 5.22 13.56
CA LYS A 110 -10.44 4.95 13.71
C LYS A 110 -9.63 6.24 13.51
N VAL A 111 -8.61 6.43 14.34
CA VAL A 111 -7.57 7.46 14.14
C VAL A 111 -6.26 6.76 13.80
N SER A 112 -5.51 7.34 12.87
CA SER A 112 -4.17 6.89 12.53
C SER A 112 -3.21 8.07 12.41
N ALA A 113 -1.96 7.82 12.76
CA ALA A 113 -0.86 8.75 12.65
C ALA A 113 0.31 8.05 11.95
N ASN A 114 0.97 8.75 11.05
CA ASN A 114 2.23 8.37 10.43
C ASN A 114 3.27 9.43 10.77
N TYR A 115 4.46 9.03 11.19
CA TYR A 115 5.54 9.93 11.52
C TYR A 115 6.86 9.46 10.91
N LEU A 116 7.52 10.36 10.20
CA LEU A 116 8.86 10.14 9.67
C LEU A 116 9.89 10.72 10.67
N LEU A 117 10.57 9.82 11.37
CA LEU A 117 11.45 10.16 12.49
C LEU A 117 12.56 11.14 12.05
N GLY A 118 12.76 12.19 12.83
CA GLY A 118 13.81 13.19 12.60
C GLY A 118 13.48 14.27 11.56
N THR A 119 12.31 14.23 10.92
CA THR A 119 11.95 15.20 9.85
C THR A 119 10.83 16.17 10.22
N GLY A 120 10.15 15.93 11.35
CA GLY A 120 8.94 16.68 11.72
C GLY A 120 7.71 16.34 10.86
N ASN A 121 7.85 15.52 9.81
CA ASN A 121 6.76 15.13 8.96
C ASN A 121 5.86 14.12 9.67
N CYS A 122 4.66 14.58 10.00
CA CYS A 122 3.61 13.82 10.66
C CYS A 122 2.30 13.99 9.88
N LYS A 123 1.61 12.88 9.63
CA LYS A 123 0.30 12.85 9.00
C LYS A 123 -0.73 12.22 9.91
N LEU A 124 -1.79 12.95 10.21
CA LEU A 124 -2.94 12.47 10.98
C LEU A 124 -4.07 12.13 10.03
N LYS A 125 -4.78 11.02 10.28
CA LYS A 125 -5.92 10.60 9.47
C LYS A 125 -7.03 10.09 10.38
N TYR A 126 -8.23 10.59 10.16
CA TYR A 126 -9.44 10.05 10.73
C TYR A 126 -10.14 9.16 9.70
N THR A 127 -10.72 8.06 10.15
CA THR A 127 -11.50 7.14 9.31
C THR A 127 -12.86 6.95 9.95
N TYR A 128 -13.91 7.23 9.18
CA TYR A 128 -15.31 7.00 9.57
C TYR A 128 -16.01 6.11 8.55
N VAL A 129 -16.60 5.00 9.00
CA VAL A 129 -17.40 4.09 8.18
C VAL A 129 -18.89 4.33 8.46
N HIS A 130 -19.56 4.97 7.50
CA HIS A 130 -21.00 5.22 7.53
C HIS A 130 -21.78 4.02 6.98
N GLY A 131 -22.66 3.46 7.83
CA GLY A 131 -23.54 2.35 7.48
C GLY A 131 -22.82 1.07 7.04
N GLY A 132 -21.55 0.89 7.41
CA GLY A 132 -20.73 -0.26 7.00
C GLY A 132 -20.33 -0.28 5.51
N LEU A 133 -20.76 0.72 4.73
CA LEU A 133 -20.65 0.76 3.26
C LEU A 133 -19.73 1.87 2.76
N THR A 134 -19.92 3.10 3.24
CA THR A 134 -19.15 4.27 2.80
C THR A 134 -18.11 4.61 3.85
N THR A 135 -16.86 4.80 3.44
CA THR A 135 -15.76 5.22 4.31
C THR A 135 -15.29 6.61 3.93
N PHE A 136 -15.19 7.50 4.90
CA PHE A 136 -14.62 8.84 4.77
C PHE A 136 -13.28 8.90 5.48
N GLU A 137 -12.27 9.45 4.81
CA GLU A 137 -10.90 9.52 5.30
C GLU A 137 -10.30 10.92 5.06
N PRO A 138 -10.65 11.94 5.87
CA PRO A 138 -9.88 13.17 5.91
C PRO A 138 -8.53 12.92 6.59
N SER A 139 -7.48 13.55 6.06
CA SER A 139 -6.14 13.49 6.63
C SER A 139 -5.46 14.84 6.56
N TYR A 140 -4.64 15.15 7.54
CA TYR A 140 -3.90 16.39 7.63
C TYR A 140 -2.41 16.11 7.70
N ASP A 141 -1.66 16.70 6.78
CA ASP A 141 -0.20 16.64 6.71
C ASP A 141 0.36 17.89 7.41
N LEU A 142 1.00 17.68 8.57
CA LEU A 142 1.53 18.75 9.41
C LEU A 142 2.71 19.47 8.74
N ALA A 143 3.52 18.75 7.96
CA ALA A 143 4.66 19.35 7.27
C ALA A 143 4.22 20.25 6.11
N LYS A 144 3.14 19.89 5.43
CA LYS A 144 2.61 20.67 4.30
C LYS A 144 1.53 21.67 4.70
N ASN A 145 1.06 21.60 5.96
CA ASN A 145 -0.10 22.37 6.43
C ASN A 145 -1.30 22.22 5.47
N ALA A 146 -1.66 20.99 5.13
CA ALA A 146 -2.66 20.71 4.10
C ALA A 146 -3.53 19.51 4.43
N TRP A 147 -4.78 19.57 4.00
CA TRP A 147 -5.74 18.47 4.09
C TRP A 147 -5.72 17.63 2.82
N ASP A 148 -5.77 16.31 2.94
CA ASP A 148 -6.12 15.40 1.85
C ASP A 148 -7.40 14.66 2.21
N PHE A 149 -8.17 14.29 1.20
CA PHE A 149 -9.47 13.65 1.38
C PHE A 149 -9.56 12.36 0.59
N SER A 150 -10.20 11.35 1.16
CA SER A 150 -10.64 10.20 0.41
C SER A 150 -12.00 9.72 0.86
N VAL A 151 -12.78 9.25 -0.11
CA VAL A 151 -14.06 8.56 0.11
C VAL A 151 -14.01 7.24 -0.63
N SER A 152 -14.49 6.18 0.00
CA SER A 152 -14.68 4.90 -0.66
C SER A 152 -16.04 4.33 -0.33
N ARG A 153 -16.58 3.51 -1.23
CA ARG A 153 -17.87 2.86 -1.06
C ARG A 153 -17.83 1.43 -1.58
N LYS A 154 -18.28 0.50 -0.75
CA LYS A 154 -18.56 -0.87 -1.17
C LYS A 154 -19.76 -0.90 -2.12
N VAL A 155 -19.61 -1.58 -3.24
CA VAL A 155 -20.62 -1.76 -4.28
C VAL A 155 -20.61 -3.23 -4.70
N TYR A 156 -21.74 -3.74 -5.21
CA TYR A 156 -21.82 -5.07 -5.84
C TYR A 156 -21.12 -6.23 -5.08
N GLY A 157 -21.26 -6.27 -3.74
CA GLY A 157 -20.62 -7.29 -2.89
C GLY A 157 -19.18 -6.96 -2.54
N ASP A 158 -18.23 -7.51 -3.30
CA ASP A 158 -16.78 -7.46 -3.00
C ASP A 158 -16.06 -6.28 -3.68
N ASP A 159 -16.78 -5.43 -4.39
CA ASP A 159 -16.22 -4.31 -5.14
C ASP A 159 -16.19 -3.05 -4.29
N VAL A 160 -15.16 -2.24 -4.48
CA VAL A 160 -14.99 -0.95 -3.82
C VAL A 160 -14.60 0.10 -4.85
N PHE A 161 -15.36 1.18 -4.92
CA PHE A 161 -14.95 2.41 -5.59
C PHE A 161 -14.38 3.39 -4.58
N LYS A 162 -13.28 4.03 -4.94
CA LYS A 162 -12.61 5.03 -4.12
C LYS A 162 -12.25 6.25 -4.95
N ALA A 163 -12.49 7.42 -4.38
CA ALA A 163 -11.99 8.69 -4.87
C ALA A 163 -11.08 9.32 -3.81
N SER A 164 -10.04 10.01 -4.26
CA SER A 164 -9.12 10.71 -3.38
C SER A 164 -8.63 12.00 -4.01
N TYR A 165 -8.40 13.02 -3.18
CA TYR A 165 -7.81 14.27 -3.59
C TYR A 165 -6.70 14.66 -2.62
N GLN A 166 -5.51 14.91 -3.16
CA GLN A 166 -4.38 15.43 -2.42
C GLN A 166 -4.25 16.93 -2.69
N THR A 167 -4.36 17.76 -1.66
CA THR A 167 -4.49 19.21 -1.87
C THR A 167 -3.19 19.84 -2.30
N THR A 168 -2.06 19.49 -1.67
CA THR A 168 -0.77 20.12 -1.99
C THR A 168 -0.30 19.76 -3.41
N SER A 169 -0.41 18.48 -3.79
CA SER A 169 0.00 18.01 -5.12
C SER A 169 -1.08 18.23 -6.19
N LYS A 170 -2.29 18.61 -5.80
CA LYS A 170 -3.49 18.73 -6.64
C LYS A 170 -3.77 17.46 -7.45
N VAL A 171 -3.47 16.29 -6.87
CA VAL A 171 -3.69 15.00 -7.53
C VAL A 171 -5.09 14.49 -7.19
N LEU A 172 -5.91 14.30 -8.22
CA LEU A 172 -7.18 13.58 -8.14
C LEU A 172 -6.94 12.11 -8.51
N GLY A 173 -7.45 11.19 -7.71
CA GLY A 173 -7.35 9.75 -7.91
C GLY A 173 -8.70 9.06 -7.86
N LEU A 174 -8.89 8.09 -8.74
CA LEU A 174 -10.03 7.18 -8.78
C LEU A 174 -9.50 5.73 -8.77
N GLU A 175 -10.17 4.87 -8.03
CA GLU A 175 -9.80 3.47 -7.91
C GLU A 175 -11.06 2.60 -7.87
N TRP A 176 -10.99 1.48 -8.58
CA TRP A 176 -11.90 0.35 -8.49
C TRP A 176 -11.11 -0.87 -8.09
N SER A 177 -11.54 -1.56 -7.03
CA SER A 177 -10.95 -2.83 -6.63
C SER A 177 -12.01 -3.87 -6.35
N ARG A 178 -11.64 -5.14 -6.52
CA ARG A 178 -12.41 -6.31 -6.12
C ARG A 178 -11.50 -7.25 -5.37
N ASN A 179 -11.97 -7.77 -4.24
CA ASN A 179 -11.27 -8.81 -3.49
C ASN A 179 -12.14 -10.07 -3.43
N SER A 180 -12.12 -10.88 -4.49
CA SER A 180 -12.88 -12.13 -4.57
C SER A 180 -11.97 -13.33 -4.36
N LYS A 181 -12.40 -14.27 -3.52
CA LYS A 181 -11.73 -15.56 -3.34
C LYS A 181 -11.97 -16.53 -4.51
N ILE A 182 -12.99 -16.28 -5.33
CA ILE A 182 -13.44 -17.20 -6.39
C ILE A 182 -12.91 -16.71 -7.75
N ASN A 183 -13.10 -15.42 -8.05
CA ASN A 183 -12.82 -14.85 -9.37
C ASN A 183 -11.47 -14.12 -9.46
N GLY A 184 -10.63 -14.26 -8.42
CA GLY A 184 -9.40 -13.48 -8.27
C GLY A 184 -9.66 -12.05 -7.78
N SER A 185 -8.57 -11.35 -7.49
CA SER A 185 -8.62 -9.97 -7.00
C SER A 185 -7.96 -9.03 -8.00
N PHE A 186 -8.56 -7.87 -8.23
CA PHE A 186 -7.98 -6.85 -9.09
C PHE A 186 -8.07 -5.46 -8.47
N LYS A 187 -7.26 -4.56 -8.99
CA LYS A 187 -7.33 -3.13 -8.73
C LYS A 187 -6.99 -2.36 -9.99
N ILE A 188 -7.85 -1.44 -10.37
CA ILE A 188 -7.65 -0.49 -11.46
C ILE A 188 -7.69 0.91 -10.84
N SER A 189 -6.68 1.72 -11.11
CA SER A 189 -6.64 3.10 -10.63
C SER A 189 -6.21 4.07 -11.72
N ALA A 190 -6.80 5.24 -11.69
CA ALA A 190 -6.44 6.38 -12.52
C ALA A 190 -6.13 7.58 -11.63
N SER A 191 -5.11 8.36 -11.96
CA SER A 191 -4.83 9.61 -11.26
C SER A 191 -4.40 10.71 -12.21
N CYS A 192 -4.76 11.95 -11.90
CA CYS A 192 -4.45 13.11 -12.71
C CYS A 192 -3.96 14.24 -11.81
N ASN A 193 -2.82 14.83 -12.17
CA ASN A 193 -2.35 16.08 -11.56
C ASN A 193 -3.11 17.25 -12.19
N LEU A 194 -4.01 17.87 -11.42
CA LEU A 194 -4.83 18.99 -11.90
C LEU A 194 -4.05 20.29 -12.04
N ALA A 195 -2.83 20.37 -11.49
CA ALA A 195 -1.92 21.50 -11.65
C ALA A 195 -1.13 21.45 -12.97
N SER A 196 -1.07 20.29 -13.63
CA SER A 196 -0.26 20.14 -14.85
C SER A 196 -0.93 20.82 -16.05
N GLU A 197 -0.12 21.43 -16.90
CA GLU A 197 -0.56 22.00 -18.18
C GLU A 197 -1.15 20.91 -19.10
N VAL A 198 -0.53 19.71 -19.12
CA VAL A 198 -1.01 18.56 -19.87
C VAL A 198 -1.53 17.50 -18.89
N LYS A 199 -2.85 17.34 -18.86
CA LYS A 199 -3.56 16.43 -17.94
C LYS A 199 -3.57 14.99 -18.48
N VAL A 200 -2.41 14.36 -18.58
CA VAL A 200 -2.34 12.92 -18.93
C VAL A 200 -2.61 12.09 -17.67
N PRO A 201 -3.65 11.24 -17.64
CA PRO A 201 -3.90 10.40 -16.49
C PRO A 201 -2.86 9.29 -16.40
N LYS A 202 -2.36 9.06 -15.19
CA LYS A 202 -1.58 7.87 -14.85
C LYS A 202 -2.55 6.72 -14.58
N LEU A 203 -2.42 5.63 -15.32
CA LEU A 203 -3.22 4.42 -15.18
C LEU A 203 -2.39 3.32 -14.53
N THR A 204 -3.04 2.53 -13.67
CA THR A 204 -2.43 1.35 -13.07
C THR A 204 -3.46 0.24 -13.02
N ALA A 205 -3.06 -0.96 -13.44
CA ALA A 205 -3.86 -2.17 -13.34
C ALA A 205 -3.08 -3.24 -12.59
N GLU A 206 -3.76 -3.94 -11.68
CA GLU A 206 -3.20 -5.02 -10.89
C GLU A 206 -4.19 -6.18 -10.86
N SER A 207 -3.67 -7.40 -11.00
CA SER A 207 -4.43 -8.64 -10.81
C SER A 207 -3.65 -9.59 -9.92
N SER A 208 -4.36 -10.37 -9.12
CA SER A 208 -3.76 -11.43 -8.31
C SER A 208 -4.62 -12.68 -8.27
N TRP A 209 -3.93 -13.82 -8.27
CA TRP A 209 -4.49 -15.15 -8.29
C TRP A 209 -3.84 -15.99 -7.20
N ASP A 210 -4.65 -16.71 -6.43
CA ASP A 210 -4.21 -17.67 -5.44
C ASP A 210 -4.36 -19.09 -6.00
N PHE A 211 -3.36 -19.93 -5.79
CA PHE A 211 -3.31 -21.31 -6.26
C PHE A 211 -3.06 -22.26 -5.09
N GLU A 212 -3.70 -23.42 -5.14
CA GLU A 212 -3.30 -24.58 -4.33
C GLU A 212 -2.29 -25.40 -5.13
N MET A 213 -1.15 -25.71 -4.50
CA MET A 213 -0.04 -26.50 -5.02
C MET A 213 0.18 -27.76 -4.21
#